data_AF-A0A7Y9J1Z4-F1
#
_entry.id   AF-A0A7Y9J1Z4-F1
#
_cell.length_a   1.000
_cell.length_b   1.000
_cell.length_c   1.000
_cell.angle_alpha   90.00
_cell.angle_beta   90.00
_cell.angle_gamma   90.00
#
_symmetry.space_group_name_H-M   'P 1'
#
loop_
_entity.id
_entity.type
_entity.pdbx_description
1 polymer ?
#
loop_
_entity_poly.entity_id
_entity_poly.type
_entity_poly.pdbx_seq_one_letter_code
_entity_poly.pdbx_strand_id
1 'polypeptide(L)'
;MAPSPTDRETFLRAAAAVAAEDEERAGVATYLALEPAPAAAPARDRAGALLAARVRAAWEVLTAADPDVGVQDVLAALGDLDLRRDPAPVPDRVPARLAAWRPPGTPVAPRAERDAATAAVHDAFVGGRLLRVVNHHDTPASRADAFRADLAWYAERFAPVTAADVHAFLDTGRWPDASRPGVVPAFYDGFASAVHVALPALEEVGLVGWFYPPTDFLDVPAGRQREFARAHGYGVLDEPEGPLAMTWDELAALSARHEVCGHTATHAAAAGVRGAAAVEAEVTGPLRRLTEVIGRVPAAWAWLGGTDHDPAHPADRAVVAAGVRLWTSNTVLRRVG
;
A
#
# COMPACT_ATOMS: atom_id res chain seq x y z
N MET A 1 2.03 24.25 -8.31
CA MET A 1 3.48 24.58 -8.43
C MET A 1 4.14 23.45 -9.20
N ALA A 2 4.86 23.73 -10.29
CA ALA A 2 5.65 22.68 -10.95
C ALA A 2 6.85 22.35 -10.06
N PRO A 3 7.16 21.08 -9.78
CA PRO A 3 8.29 20.73 -8.93
C PRO A 3 9.61 21.16 -9.59
N SER A 4 10.52 21.75 -8.83
CA SER A 4 11.90 21.99 -9.25
C SER A 4 12.55 20.67 -9.69
N PRO A 5 13.50 20.69 -10.64
CA PRO A 5 14.26 19.50 -10.97
C PRO A 5 14.92 18.96 -9.71
N THR A 6 14.53 17.76 -9.30
CA THR A 6 15.12 17.05 -8.16
C THR A 6 16.53 16.62 -8.54
N ASP A 7 17.53 17.02 -7.77
CA ASP A 7 18.91 16.63 -8.03
C ASP A 7 19.22 15.21 -7.51
N ARG A 8 20.37 14.68 -7.92
CA ARG A 8 20.85 13.34 -7.55
C ARG A 8 20.89 13.15 -6.02
N GLU A 9 21.34 14.16 -5.29
CA GLU A 9 21.49 14.09 -3.83
C GLU A 9 20.13 13.95 -3.15
N THR A 10 19.12 14.69 -3.63
CA THR A 10 17.76 14.62 -3.10
C THR A 10 17.16 13.23 -3.23
N PHE A 11 17.33 12.55 -4.38
CA PHE A 11 16.85 11.17 -4.54
C PHE A 11 17.55 10.19 -3.60
N LEU A 12 18.87 10.29 -3.47
CA LEU A 12 19.64 9.41 -2.59
C LEU A 12 19.26 9.61 -1.12
N ARG A 13 19.04 10.86 -0.70
CA ARG A 13 18.59 11.17 0.66
C ARG A 13 17.20 10.64 0.95
N ALA A 14 16.25 10.82 0.04
CA ALA A 14 14.89 10.28 0.18
C ALA A 14 14.91 8.75 0.25
N ALA A 15 15.63 8.09 -0.66
CA ALA A 15 15.75 6.63 -0.65
C ALA A 15 16.43 6.10 0.61
N ALA A 16 17.47 6.79 1.11
CA ALA A 16 18.13 6.42 2.37
C ALA A 16 17.22 6.60 3.58
N ALA A 17 16.37 7.64 3.58
CA ALA A 17 15.41 7.88 4.65
C ALA A 17 14.31 6.81 4.64
N VAL A 18 13.73 6.52 3.47
CA VAL A 18 12.73 5.44 3.30
C VAL A 18 13.30 4.07 3.67
N ALA A 19 14.51 3.74 3.24
CA ALA A 19 15.14 2.46 3.58
C ALA A 19 15.53 2.32 5.05
N ALA A 20 15.66 3.44 5.78
CA ALA A 20 15.93 3.46 7.21
C ALA A 20 14.66 3.51 8.06
N GLU A 21 13.55 3.98 7.47
CA GLU A 21 12.24 3.78 8.05
C GLU A 21 11.92 2.29 8.01
N ASP A 22 11.79 1.73 9.20
CA ASP A 22 11.10 0.47 9.38
C ASP A 22 9.67 0.69 8.87
N GLU A 23 9.20 -0.09 7.90
CA GLU A 23 7.87 0.04 7.26
C GLU A 23 6.73 0.04 8.30
N GLU A 24 7.06 -0.45 9.49
CA GLU A 24 6.24 -0.60 10.68
C GLU A 24 6.13 0.69 11.54
N ARG A 25 7.00 1.69 11.34
CA ARG A 25 7.17 2.85 12.25
C ARG A 25 6.62 4.19 11.74
N ALA A 26 6.36 4.32 10.43
CA ALA A 26 5.83 5.53 9.82
C ALA A 26 5.02 5.20 8.56
N GLY A 27 4.10 6.08 8.17
CA GLY A 27 3.37 5.91 6.92
C GLY A 27 4.30 5.97 5.71
N VAL A 28 4.44 4.87 4.97
CA VAL A 28 5.21 4.82 3.72
C VAL A 28 4.35 5.38 2.60
N ALA A 29 4.64 6.61 2.20
CA ALA A 29 3.97 7.24 1.08
C ALA A 29 4.57 6.75 -0.25
N THR A 30 3.71 6.41 -1.20
CA THR A 30 4.11 5.89 -2.51
C THR A 30 3.11 6.26 -3.60
N TYR A 31 3.48 5.98 -4.83
CA TYR A 31 2.60 6.03 -5.98
C TYR A 31 2.37 4.63 -6.52
N LEU A 32 1.15 4.36 -6.98
CA LEU A 32 0.83 3.15 -7.74
C LEU A 32 0.44 3.53 -9.17
N ALA A 33 0.90 2.74 -10.14
CA ALA A 33 0.36 2.79 -11.49
C ALA A 33 -1.05 2.17 -11.51
N LEU A 34 -1.93 2.74 -12.32
CA LEU A 34 -3.26 2.19 -12.58
C LEU A 34 -3.26 1.53 -13.97
N GLU A 35 -3.54 0.24 -14.02
CA GLU A 35 -3.62 -0.50 -15.29
C GLU A 35 -5.07 -0.70 -15.71
N PRO A 36 -5.53 -0.07 -16.81
CA PRO A 36 -6.87 -0.26 -17.34
C PRO A 36 -6.94 -1.54 -18.18
N ALA A 37 -8.16 -1.94 -18.54
CA ALA A 37 -8.37 -2.76 -19.73
C ALA A 37 -7.94 -1.98 -21.00
N PRO A 38 -7.44 -2.64 -22.06
CA PRO A 38 -6.68 -2.02 -23.17
C PRO A 38 -7.44 -1.03 -24.10
N ALA A 39 -8.62 -0.52 -23.73
CA ALA A 39 -9.48 0.23 -24.65
C ALA A 39 -9.43 1.78 -24.53
N ALA A 40 -8.80 2.35 -23.51
CA ALA A 40 -8.74 3.81 -23.37
C ALA A 40 -7.36 4.35 -23.74
N ALA A 41 -7.26 5.07 -24.86
CA ALA A 41 -6.08 5.87 -25.17
C ALA A 41 -6.02 7.05 -24.18
N PRO A 42 -4.96 7.20 -23.37
CA PRO A 42 -4.92 8.26 -22.39
C PRO A 42 -4.71 9.62 -23.07
N ALA A 43 -5.50 10.62 -22.68
CA ALA A 43 -5.11 12.00 -22.88
C ALA A 43 -3.83 12.26 -22.07
N ARG A 44 -2.78 12.81 -22.69
CA ARG A 44 -1.52 13.10 -22.00
C ARG A 44 -1.78 14.02 -20.81
N ASP A 45 -1.45 13.56 -19.62
CA ASP A 45 -1.54 14.36 -18.40
C ASP A 45 -0.21 15.08 -18.15
N ARG A 46 -0.24 16.40 -18.05
CA ARG A 46 0.98 17.20 -17.85
C ARG A 46 1.63 16.92 -16.50
N ALA A 47 0.83 16.77 -15.44
CA ALA A 47 1.34 16.49 -14.11
C ALA A 47 1.98 15.10 -14.05
N GLY A 48 1.28 14.10 -14.60
CA GLY A 48 1.75 12.74 -14.76
C GLY A 48 3.01 12.63 -15.63
N ALA A 49 3.13 13.40 -16.71
CA ALA A 49 4.36 13.45 -17.52
C ALA A 49 5.58 14.01 -16.75
N LEU A 50 5.37 15.02 -15.89
CA LEU A 50 6.44 15.53 -15.02
C LEU A 50 6.86 14.49 -13.98
N LEU A 51 5.90 13.79 -13.37
CA LEU A 51 6.19 12.71 -12.42
C LEU A 51 6.89 11.53 -13.12
N ALA A 52 6.47 11.14 -14.32
CA ALA A 52 7.10 10.08 -15.11
C ALA A 52 8.58 10.40 -15.44
N ALA A 53 8.88 11.67 -15.75
CA ALA A 53 10.27 12.10 -15.94
C ALA A 53 11.11 11.94 -14.67
N ARG A 54 10.52 12.22 -13.48
CA ARG A 54 11.18 12.00 -12.18
C ARG A 54 11.36 10.52 -11.86
N VAL A 55 10.39 9.66 -12.22
CA VAL A 55 10.55 8.18 -12.10
C VAL A 55 11.78 7.72 -12.86
N ARG A 56 11.96 8.17 -14.12
CA ARG A 56 13.13 7.81 -14.92
C ARG A 56 14.44 8.30 -14.29
N ALA A 57 14.49 9.57 -13.89
CA ALA A 57 15.68 10.16 -13.28
C ALA A 57 16.05 9.46 -11.96
N ALA A 58 15.06 9.18 -11.11
CA ALA A 58 15.26 8.47 -9.85
C ALA A 58 15.72 7.02 -10.10
N TRP A 59 15.12 6.31 -11.06
CA TRP A 59 15.55 4.95 -11.45
C TRP A 59 17.02 4.90 -11.86
N GLU A 60 17.48 5.83 -12.72
CA GLU A 60 18.87 5.92 -13.13
C GLU A 60 19.81 6.20 -11.95
N VAL A 61 19.44 7.12 -11.06
CA VAL A 61 20.25 7.49 -9.89
C VAL A 61 20.33 6.36 -8.88
N LEU A 62 19.19 5.82 -8.45
CA LEU A 62 19.11 4.87 -7.35
C LEU A 62 19.69 3.52 -7.73
N THR A 63 19.43 3.03 -8.96
CA THR A 63 19.99 1.75 -9.38
C THR A 63 21.48 1.77 -9.69
N ALA A 64 22.04 2.95 -9.99
CA ALA A 64 23.49 3.14 -10.05
C ALA A 64 24.14 3.14 -8.65
N ALA A 65 23.38 3.47 -7.60
CA ALA A 65 23.85 3.49 -6.22
C ALA A 65 23.68 2.13 -5.52
N ASP A 66 22.56 1.43 -5.78
CA ASP A 66 22.29 0.09 -5.26
C ASP A 66 21.63 -0.77 -6.36
N PRO A 67 22.31 -1.84 -6.83
CA PRO A 67 21.79 -2.68 -7.90
C PRO A 67 20.55 -3.49 -7.51
N ASP A 68 20.19 -3.56 -6.22
CA ASP A 68 19.02 -4.30 -5.74
C ASP A 68 17.75 -3.43 -5.67
N VAL A 69 17.86 -2.12 -5.93
CA VAL A 69 16.71 -1.19 -6.03
C VAL A 69 15.71 -1.66 -7.09
N GLY A 70 14.46 -1.81 -6.69
CA GLY A 70 13.31 -2.07 -7.53
C GLY A 70 12.45 -0.84 -7.78
N VAL A 71 11.39 -1.03 -8.57
CA VAL A 71 10.46 0.04 -8.93
C VAL A 71 9.74 0.59 -7.69
N GLN A 72 9.39 -0.28 -6.73
CA GLN A 72 8.75 0.15 -5.48
C GLN A 72 9.62 1.17 -4.72
N ASP A 73 10.94 1.02 -4.73
CA ASP A 73 11.86 1.85 -3.94
C ASP A 73 11.97 3.24 -4.57
N VAL A 74 11.93 3.31 -5.91
CA VAL A 74 11.81 4.58 -6.64
C VAL A 74 10.50 5.28 -6.30
N LEU A 75 9.38 4.55 -6.30
CA LEU A 75 8.06 5.13 -6.07
C LEU A 75 7.88 5.59 -4.62
N ALA A 76 8.42 4.85 -3.65
CA ALA A 76 8.45 5.24 -2.25
C ALA A 76 9.35 6.46 -2.02
N ALA A 77 10.55 6.52 -2.63
CA ALA A 77 11.41 7.70 -2.54
C ALA A 77 10.75 8.96 -3.13
N LEU A 78 10.01 8.82 -4.24
CA LEU A 78 9.23 9.94 -4.79
C LEU A 78 8.02 10.28 -3.92
N GLY A 79 7.36 9.28 -3.33
CA GLY A 79 6.26 9.46 -2.40
C GLY A 79 6.69 10.22 -1.15
N ASP A 80 7.84 9.88 -0.57
CA ASP A 80 8.41 10.59 0.58
C ASP A 80 8.64 12.08 0.31
N LEU A 81 9.09 12.42 -0.91
CA LEU A 81 9.32 13.80 -1.32
C LEU A 81 8.04 14.60 -1.60
N ASP A 82 6.98 13.94 -2.08
CA ASP A 82 5.82 14.63 -2.66
C ASP A 82 4.54 14.51 -1.82
N LEU A 83 4.42 13.40 -1.09
CA LEU A 83 3.20 12.93 -0.45
C LEU A 83 3.35 12.87 1.06
N ARG A 84 4.36 13.51 1.64
CA ARG A 84 4.46 13.72 3.07
C ARG A 84 4.50 15.21 3.38
N ARG A 85 3.82 15.57 4.46
CA ARG A 85 3.95 16.90 5.04
C ARG A 85 5.40 17.14 5.47
N ASP A 86 5.93 16.18 6.22
CA ASP A 86 7.30 16.16 6.73
C ASP A 86 7.97 14.88 6.21
N PRO A 87 8.93 14.99 5.27
CA PRO A 87 9.68 13.84 4.75
C PRO A 87 10.37 13.03 5.85
N ALA A 88 10.64 11.75 5.59
CA ALA A 88 11.33 10.87 6.51
C ALA A 88 12.64 11.50 7.02
N PRO A 89 12.97 11.36 8.32
CA PRO A 89 14.25 11.82 8.83
C PRO A 89 15.37 11.02 8.16
N VAL A 90 16.33 11.72 7.58
CA VAL A 90 17.52 11.08 7.01
C VAL A 90 18.38 10.55 8.17
N PRO A 91 18.74 9.26 8.18
CA PRO A 91 19.57 8.70 9.26
C PRO A 91 20.98 9.31 9.24
N ASP A 92 21.57 9.49 10.42
CA ASP A 92 22.97 9.93 10.56
C ASP A 92 23.95 9.00 9.83
N ARG A 93 23.60 7.71 9.77
CA ARG A 93 24.32 6.70 9.00
C ARG A 93 23.47 6.25 7.83
N VAL A 94 23.94 6.54 6.62
CA VAL A 94 23.32 6.05 5.38
C VAL A 94 23.25 4.52 5.41
N PRO A 95 22.07 3.92 5.15
CA PRO A 95 21.93 2.48 5.08
C PRO A 95 22.86 1.86 4.04
N ALA A 96 23.29 0.62 4.29
CA ALA A 96 24.10 -0.12 3.31
C ALA A 96 23.30 -0.49 2.05
N ARG A 97 21.97 -0.47 2.12
CA ARG A 97 21.03 -0.80 1.05
C ARG A 97 19.96 0.27 0.96
N LEU A 98 19.62 0.67 -0.25
CA LEU A 98 18.53 1.58 -0.56
C LEU A 98 17.25 0.84 -0.93
N ALA A 99 17.34 -0.46 -1.25
CA ALA A 99 16.17 -1.29 -1.43
C ALA A 99 15.43 -1.45 -0.09
N ALA A 100 14.11 -1.23 -0.12
CA ALA A 100 13.23 -1.44 1.01
C ALA A 100 13.14 -2.92 1.38
N TRP A 101 12.55 -3.19 2.55
CA TRP A 101 12.39 -4.54 3.05
C TRP A 101 11.52 -5.38 2.11
N ARG A 102 11.77 -6.69 2.11
CA ARG A 102 10.99 -7.67 1.36
C ARG A 102 10.86 -8.94 2.22
N PRO A 103 9.76 -9.70 2.09
CA PRO A 103 9.62 -10.96 2.79
C PRO A 103 10.79 -11.90 2.49
N PRO A 104 11.30 -12.65 3.49
CA PRO A 104 12.38 -13.60 3.29
C PRO A 104 12.11 -14.56 2.13
N GLY A 105 13.12 -14.76 1.27
CA GLY A 105 13.00 -15.62 0.09
C GLY A 105 12.35 -14.97 -1.12
N THR A 106 11.95 -13.70 -1.05
CA THR A 106 11.52 -12.93 -2.23
C THR A 106 12.73 -12.62 -3.12
N PRO A 107 12.83 -13.18 -4.34
CA PRO A 107 13.97 -12.89 -5.21
C PRO A 107 13.91 -11.45 -5.71
N VAL A 108 15.08 -10.82 -5.83
CA VAL A 108 15.20 -9.57 -6.59
C VAL A 108 15.04 -9.91 -8.07
N ALA A 109 14.03 -9.32 -8.72
CA ALA A 109 13.79 -9.55 -10.13
C ALA A 109 15.02 -9.14 -10.98
N PRO A 110 15.33 -9.88 -12.07
CA PRO A 110 16.38 -9.51 -13.01
C PRO A 110 16.28 -8.05 -13.44
N ARG A 111 17.43 -7.41 -13.72
CA ARG A 111 17.47 -5.99 -14.10
C ARG A 111 16.54 -5.65 -15.27
N ALA A 112 16.52 -6.50 -16.30
CA ALA A 112 15.67 -6.30 -17.47
C ALA A 112 14.16 -6.28 -17.12
N GLU A 113 13.71 -7.11 -16.19
CA GLU A 113 12.32 -7.12 -15.72
C GLU A 113 12.00 -5.85 -14.93
N ARG A 114 12.92 -5.37 -14.10
CA ARG A 114 12.74 -4.11 -13.36
C ARG A 114 12.77 -2.88 -14.28
N ASP A 115 13.62 -2.88 -15.31
CA ASP A 115 13.62 -1.84 -16.35
C ASP A 115 12.27 -1.82 -17.10
N ALA A 116 11.74 -2.99 -17.47
CA ALA A 116 10.44 -3.11 -18.12
C ALA A 116 9.29 -2.64 -17.22
N ALA A 117 9.30 -3.01 -15.93
CA ALA A 117 8.32 -2.55 -14.96
C ALA A 117 8.40 -1.02 -14.74
N THR A 118 9.61 -0.46 -14.71
CA THR A 118 9.80 1.00 -14.62
C THR A 118 9.23 1.71 -15.85
N ALA A 119 9.44 1.16 -17.05
CA ALA A 119 8.89 1.69 -18.28
C ALA A 119 7.35 1.64 -18.29
N ALA A 120 6.75 0.54 -17.81
CA ALA A 120 5.30 0.41 -17.68
C ALA A 120 4.70 1.47 -16.73
N VAL A 121 5.33 1.69 -15.56
CA VAL A 121 4.93 2.74 -14.62
C VAL A 121 5.08 4.13 -15.23
N HIS A 122 6.19 4.40 -15.90
CA HIS A 122 6.40 5.65 -16.63
C HIS A 122 5.26 5.91 -17.63
N ASP A 123 4.88 4.92 -18.43
CA ASP A 123 3.83 5.05 -19.44
C ASP A 123 2.43 5.15 -18.82
N ALA A 124 2.21 4.55 -17.65
CA ALA A 124 1.01 4.78 -16.86
C ALA A 124 0.92 6.24 -16.42
N PHE A 125 2.00 6.78 -15.87
CA PHE A 125 2.03 8.15 -15.33
C PHE A 125 1.91 9.20 -16.44
N VAL A 126 2.58 9.04 -17.59
CA VAL A 126 2.38 9.92 -18.76
C VAL A 126 0.91 9.99 -19.17
N GLY A 127 0.18 8.88 -19.01
CA GLY A 127 -1.25 8.80 -19.28
C GLY A 127 -2.16 9.24 -18.14
N GLY A 128 -1.64 9.80 -17.05
CA GLY A 128 -2.43 10.20 -15.88
C GLY A 128 -2.97 9.02 -15.06
N ARG A 129 -2.48 7.80 -15.30
CA ARG A 129 -2.93 6.57 -14.67
C ARG A 129 -2.10 6.28 -13.42
N LEU A 130 -2.33 7.08 -12.38
CA LEU A 130 -1.61 6.96 -11.12
C LEU A 130 -2.52 7.20 -9.92
N LEU A 131 -2.20 6.53 -8.83
CA LEU A 131 -2.84 6.69 -7.53
C LEU A 131 -1.78 7.03 -6.47
N ARG A 132 -2.14 7.85 -5.49
CA ARG A 132 -1.32 8.18 -4.33
C ARG A 132 -1.76 7.29 -3.19
N VAL A 133 -0.84 6.63 -2.53
CA VAL A 133 -1.13 5.73 -1.42
C VAL A 133 -0.19 6.04 -0.27
N VAL A 134 -0.71 6.03 0.95
CA VAL A 134 0.10 6.11 2.16
C VAL A 134 -0.16 4.86 2.98
N ASN A 135 0.83 3.97 3.04
CA ASN A 135 0.74 2.68 3.72
C ASN A 135 1.11 2.83 5.18
N HIS A 136 0.20 2.50 6.09
CA HIS A 136 0.41 2.43 7.51
C HIS A 136 0.26 0.97 7.96
N HIS A 137 1.09 0.53 8.90
CA HIS A 137 0.90 -0.75 9.60
C HIS A 137 0.33 -0.43 10.99
N ASP A 138 1.17 0.08 11.90
CA ASP A 138 0.75 0.57 13.21
C ASP A 138 0.57 2.11 13.22
N THR A 139 -0.36 2.60 14.04
CA THR A 139 -0.65 4.03 14.25
C THR A 139 -0.68 4.37 15.74
N PRO A 140 0.49 4.32 16.41
CA PRO A 140 0.55 4.32 17.86
C PRO A 140 -0.02 5.60 18.49
N ALA A 141 -0.61 5.46 19.67
CA ALA A 141 -1.22 6.58 20.40
C ALA A 141 -0.21 7.70 20.70
N SER A 142 1.06 7.35 20.93
CA SER A 142 2.17 8.28 21.13
C SER A 142 2.38 9.25 19.96
N ARG A 143 1.91 8.90 18.75
CA ARG A 143 2.00 9.71 17.53
C ARG A 143 0.65 10.21 17.01
N ALA A 144 -0.43 10.07 17.77
CA ALA A 144 -1.78 10.39 17.31
C ALA A 144 -1.91 11.84 16.77
N ASP A 145 -1.30 12.81 17.43
CA ASP A 145 -1.40 14.22 17.01
C ASP A 145 -0.64 14.49 15.70
N ALA A 146 0.54 13.89 15.54
CA ALA A 146 1.29 13.97 14.28
C ALA A 146 0.49 13.33 13.14
N PHE A 147 -0.08 12.15 13.39
CA PHE A 147 -0.91 11.43 12.43
C PHE A 147 -2.16 12.21 12.02
N ARG A 148 -2.88 12.82 12.97
CA ARG A 148 -4.01 13.72 12.66
C ARG A 148 -3.58 14.89 11.79
N ALA A 149 -2.43 15.48 12.08
CA ALA A 149 -1.92 16.61 11.31
C ALA A 149 -1.51 16.21 9.88
N ASP A 150 -1.02 14.98 9.68
CA ASP A 150 -0.77 14.41 8.35
C ASP A 150 -2.07 14.20 7.58
N LEU A 151 -3.09 13.61 8.21
CA LEU A 151 -4.40 13.41 7.57
C LEU A 151 -5.09 14.72 7.22
N ALA A 152 -5.02 15.75 8.07
CA ALA A 152 -5.52 17.08 7.75
C ALA A 152 -4.77 17.68 6.54
N TRP A 153 -3.44 17.53 6.49
CA TRP A 153 -2.63 17.97 5.35
C TRP A 153 -3.04 17.26 4.05
N TYR A 154 -3.35 15.96 4.11
CA TYR A 154 -3.88 15.21 2.97
C TYR A 154 -5.25 15.71 2.56
N ALA A 155 -6.16 15.88 3.52
CA ALA A 155 -7.54 16.30 3.26
C ALA A 155 -7.64 17.71 2.66
N GLU A 156 -6.66 18.59 2.87
CA GLU A 156 -6.57 19.88 2.18
C GLU A 156 -6.19 19.74 0.69
N ARG A 157 -5.45 18.70 0.32
CA ARG A 157 -4.76 18.58 -0.99
C ARG A 157 -5.36 17.54 -1.91
N PHE A 158 -5.97 16.51 -1.34
CA PHE A 158 -6.39 15.32 -2.05
C PHE A 158 -7.86 14.98 -1.81
N ALA A 159 -8.47 14.33 -2.79
CA ALA A 159 -9.79 13.73 -2.65
C ALA A 159 -9.67 12.32 -2.06
N PRO A 160 -10.61 11.90 -1.20
CA PRO A 160 -10.70 10.49 -0.80
C PRO A 160 -10.98 9.61 -2.01
N VAL A 161 -10.46 8.39 -2.00
CA VAL A 161 -10.69 7.40 -3.07
C VAL A 161 -11.30 6.15 -2.48
N THR A 162 -12.50 5.80 -2.96
CA THR A 162 -13.19 4.53 -2.69
C THR A 162 -12.83 3.49 -3.76
N ALA A 163 -13.17 2.22 -3.52
CA ALA A 163 -13.04 1.18 -4.53
C ALA A 163 -13.90 1.46 -5.76
N ALA A 164 -15.08 2.07 -5.56
CA ALA A 164 -15.97 2.49 -6.64
C ALA A 164 -15.32 3.58 -7.52
N ASP A 165 -14.60 4.53 -6.93
CA ASP A 165 -13.88 5.58 -7.67
C ASP A 165 -12.76 4.98 -8.52
N VAL A 166 -12.04 3.99 -7.99
CA VAL A 166 -11.03 3.25 -8.74
C VAL A 166 -11.67 2.50 -9.90
N HIS A 167 -12.78 1.80 -9.69
CA HIS A 167 -13.50 1.14 -10.79
C HIS A 167 -13.93 2.15 -11.86
N ALA A 168 -14.51 3.29 -11.47
CA ALA A 168 -14.90 4.35 -12.38
C ALA A 168 -13.71 4.92 -13.16
N PHE A 169 -12.56 5.11 -12.51
CA PHE A 169 -11.32 5.52 -13.18
C PHE A 169 -10.88 4.47 -14.20
N LEU A 170 -10.86 3.19 -13.83
CA LEU A 170 -10.43 2.11 -14.72
C LEU A 170 -11.39 1.92 -15.91
N ASP A 171 -12.66 2.29 -15.78
CA ASP A 171 -13.66 2.24 -16.85
C ASP A 171 -13.60 3.46 -17.79
N THR A 172 -13.29 4.65 -17.25
CA THR A 172 -13.47 5.92 -17.97
C THR A 172 -12.17 6.70 -18.23
N GLY A 173 -11.08 6.34 -17.55
CA GLY A 173 -9.84 7.10 -17.49
C GLY A 173 -9.96 8.43 -16.72
N ARG A 174 -11.02 8.64 -15.93
CA ARG A 174 -11.29 9.89 -15.22
C ARG A 174 -11.66 9.62 -13.76
N TRP A 175 -11.09 10.42 -12.87
CA TRP A 175 -11.50 10.43 -11.47
C TRP A 175 -12.85 11.14 -11.33
N PRO A 176 -13.74 10.65 -10.44
CA PRO A 176 -15.01 11.31 -10.17
C PRO A 176 -14.85 12.76 -9.68
N ASP A 177 -13.86 13.01 -8.82
CA ASP A 177 -13.43 14.37 -8.45
C ASP A 177 -12.27 14.81 -9.36
N ALA A 178 -12.54 15.76 -10.25
CA ALA A 178 -11.54 16.35 -11.14
C ALA A 178 -10.83 17.57 -10.53
N SER A 179 -11.28 18.05 -9.36
CA SER A 179 -10.75 19.26 -8.73
C SER A 179 -9.49 19.01 -7.92
N ARG A 180 -9.35 17.80 -7.35
CA ARG A 180 -8.20 17.40 -6.54
C ARG A 180 -7.76 15.97 -6.87
N PRO A 181 -6.44 15.70 -6.87
CA PRO A 181 -5.95 14.34 -7.06
C PRO A 181 -6.42 13.40 -5.94
N GLY A 182 -6.67 12.13 -6.25
CA GLY A 182 -7.05 11.13 -5.27
C GLY A 182 -5.90 10.63 -4.38
N VAL A 183 -6.20 10.27 -3.13
CA VAL A 183 -5.30 9.59 -2.18
C VAL A 183 -6.00 8.44 -1.46
N VAL A 184 -5.26 7.37 -1.17
CA VAL A 184 -5.67 6.25 -0.32
C VAL A 184 -4.75 6.14 0.89
N PRO A 185 -5.21 6.50 2.09
CA PRO A 185 -4.61 6.03 3.34
C PRO A 185 -4.92 4.53 3.49
N ALA A 186 -3.90 3.68 3.44
CA ALA A 186 -4.02 2.22 3.56
C ALA A 186 -3.47 1.75 4.92
N PHE A 187 -4.17 0.83 5.57
CA PHE A 187 -3.84 0.29 6.89
C PHE A 187 -3.72 -1.23 6.81
N TYR A 188 -2.52 -1.75 6.98
CA TYR A 188 -2.21 -3.17 6.94
C TYR A 188 -2.24 -3.77 8.34
N ASP A 189 -2.12 -5.10 8.40
CA ASP A 189 -1.87 -5.88 9.61
C ASP A 189 -2.99 -5.93 10.66
N GLY A 190 -4.06 -5.16 10.52
CA GLY A 190 -5.23 -5.28 11.40
C GLY A 190 -4.96 -4.83 12.85
N PHE A 191 -4.00 -3.93 13.07
CA PHE A 191 -3.74 -3.39 14.40
C PHE A 191 -4.93 -2.61 14.98
N ALA A 192 -5.18 -2.74 16.28
CA ALA A 192 -6.21 -2.02 17.03
C ALA A 192 -6.03 -0.50 16.97
N SER A 193 -4.78 -0.05 16.88
CA SER A 193 -4.44 1.36 16.72
C SER A 193 -5.07 1.98 15.46
N ALA A 194 -5.23 1.21 14.38
CA ALA A 194 -5.91 1.68 13.17
C ALA A 194 -7.39 2.05 13.45
N VAL A 195 -8.03 1.41 14.43
CA VAL A 195 -9.39 1.74 14.88
C VAL A 195 -9.38 2.85 15.94
N HIS A 196 -8.45 2.81 16.89
CA HIS A 196 -8.50 3.72 18.04
C HIS A 196 -7.83 5.08 17.78
N VAL A 197 -6.93 5.15 16.81
CA VAL A 197 -6.18 6.36 16.45
C VAL A 197 -6.53 6.79 15.04
N ALA A 198 -6.35 5.91 14.05
CA ALA A 198 -6.46 6.32 12.66
C ALA A 198 -7.90 6.58 12.20
N LEU A 199 -8.82 5.68 12.54
CA LEU A 199 -10.23 5.78 12.14
C LEU A 199 -10.89 7.11 12.57
N PRO A 200 -10.86 7.53 13.85
CA PRO A 200 -11.41 8.83 14.25
C PRO A 200 -10.81 10.01 13.48
N ALA A 201 -9.50 9.97 13.21
CA ALA A 201 -8.81 11.01 12.49
C ALA A 201 -9.21 11.07 11.00
N LEU A 202 -9.42 9.92 10.35
CA LEU A 202 -9.96 9.84 8.99
C LEU A 202 -11.37 10.42 8.92
N GLU A 203 -12.23 10.06 9.86
CA GLU A 203 -13.62 10.52 9.90
C GLU A 203 -13.72 12.03 10.14
N GLU A 204 -12.86 12.58 10.98
CA GLU A 204 -12.78 14.02 11.27
C GLU A 204 -12.51 14.84 10.00
N VAL A 205 -11.62 14.36 9.14
CA VAL A 205 -11.20 15.07 7.92
C VAL A 205 -11.92 14.61 6.65
N GLY A 206 -12.81 13.61 6.76
CA GLY A 206 -13.60 13.09 5.65
C GLY A 206 -12.80 12.26 4.63
N LEU A 207 -11.70 11.63 5.05
CA LEU A 207 -10.94 10.69 4.21
C LEU A 207 -11.47 9.26 4.33
N VAL A 208 -11.24 8.45 3.30
CA VAL A 208 -11.61 7.02 3.26
C VAL A 208 -10.34 6.18 3.41
N GLY A 209 -10.21 5.47 4.54
CA GLY A 209 -9.17 4.45 4.74
C GLY A 209 -9.48 3.13 4.03
N TRP A 210 -8.42 2.41 3.66
CA TRP A 210 -8.47 1.05 3.13
C TRP A 210 -7.75 0.09 4.08
N PHE A 211 -8.47 -0.87 4.67
CA PHE A 211 -7.99 -1.72 5.74
C PHE A 211 -7.75 -3.15 5.23
N TYR A 212 -6.56 -3.68 5.48
CA TYR A 212 -6.06 -4.98 5.02
C TYR A 212 -5.75 -5.89 6.23
N PRO A 213 -6.75 -6.36 6.99
CA PRO A 213 -6.52 -7.17 8.18
C PRO A 213 -6.22 -8.63 7.83
N PRO A 214 -5.15 -9.23 8.37
CA PRO A 214 -5.00 -10.68 8.42
C PRO A 214 -6.01 -11.27 9.41
N THR A 215 -6.88 -12.17 8.94
CA THR A 215 -8.07 -12.55 9.71
C THR A 215 -7.77 -13.29 11.00
N ASP A 216 -6.74 -14.12 11.04
CA ASP A 216 -6.43 -14.94 12.22
C ASP A 216 -5.89 -14.07 13.36
N PHE A 217 -5.31 -12.91 13.06
CA PHE A 217 -4.82 -12.00 14.10
C PHE A 217 -5.95 -11.43 14.95
N LEU A 218 -7.11 -11.16 14.33
CA LEU A 218 -8.32 -10.65 14.99
C LEU A 218 -8.95 -11.68 15.94
N ASP A 219 -8.69 -12.99 15.72
CA ASP A 219 -9.18 -14.08 16.57
C ASP A 219 -8.23 -14.41 17.74
N VAL A 220 -6.99 -13.90 17.70
CA VAL A 220 -5.99 -14.21 18.74
C VAL A 220 -6.35 -13.48 20.04
N PRO A 221 -6.48 -14.19 21.19
CA PRO A 221 -6.71 -13.54 22.48
C PRO A 221 -5.62 -12.54 22.82
N ALA A 222 -5.96 -11.38 23.41
CA ALA A 222 -5.03 -10.28 23.67
C ALA A 222 -3.69 -10.73 24.30
N GLY A 223 -3.72 -11.60 25.32
CA GLY A 223 -2.51 -12.12 25.98
C GLY A 223 -1.61 -13.01 25.12
N ARG A 224 -2.02 -13.34 23.89
CA ARG A 224 -1.28 -14.18 22.92
C ARG A 224 -0.90 -13.41 21.65
N GLN A 225 -1.43 -12.19 21.45
CA GLN A 225 -1.24 -11.42 20.22
C GLN A 225 0.22 -11.06 19.97
N ARG A 226 1.00 -10.67 21.00
CA ARG A 226 2.45 -10.41 20.85
C ARG A 226 3.23 -11.64 20.38
N GLU A 227 2.83 -12.85 20.78
CA GLU A 227 3.47 -14.08 20.32
C GLU A 227 3.09 -14.39 18.88
N PHE A 228 1.81 -14.27 18.54
CA PHE A 228 1.33 -14.45 17.17
C PHE A 228 2.01 -13.46 16.21
N ALA A 229 2.07 -12.19 16.59
CA ALA A 229 2.70 -11.13 15.82
C ALA A 229 4.17 -11.45 15.51
N ARG A 230 4.96 -11.85 16.52
CA ARG A 230 6.35 -12.28 16.31
C ARG A 230 6.48 -13.51 15.41
N ALA A 231 5.59 -14.49 15.55
CA ALA A 231 5.64 -15.72 14.76
C ALA A 231 5.38 -15.49 13.26
N HIS A 232 4.72 -14.39 12.91
CA HIS A 232 4.27 -14.08 11.56
C HIS A 232 4.83 -12.74 11.03
N GLY A 233 5.89 -12.23 11.67
CA GLY A 233 6.64 -11.07 11.18
C GLY A 233 5.84 -9.76 11.16
N TYR A 234 4.98 -9.55 12.16
CA TYR A 234 4.29 -8.28 12.36
C TYR A 234 5.16 -7.29 13.12
N GLY A 235 5.02 -6.04 12.72
CA GLY A 235 5.74 -4.92 13.29
C GLY A 235 5.21 -4.32 14.56
N VAL A 236 5.38 -5.02 15.67
CA VAL A 236 4.86 -4.55 16.95
C VAL A 236 5.76 -3.48 17.55
N LEU A 237 5.23 -2.27 17.67
CA LEU A 237 5.89 -1.17 18.37
C LEU A 237 5.89 -1.39 19.90
N ASP A 238 6.87 -0.78 20.57
CA ASP A 238 6.99 -0.79 22.03
C ASP A 238 6.07 0.27 22.66
N GLU A 239 4.76 0.01 22.62
CA GLU A 239 3.70 0.87 23.14
C GLU A 239 3.03 0.27 24.40
N PRO A 240 2.30 1.09 25.20
CA PRO A 240 1.63 0.65 26.42
C PRO A 240 0.73 -0.57 26.22
N GLU A 241 0.62 -1.38 27.28
CA GLU A 241 -0.13 -2.65 27.25
C GLU A 241 -1.61 -2.47 26.86
N GLY A 242 -2.08 -3.34 25.96
CA GLY A 242 -3.43 -3.37 25.41
C GLY A 242 -3.57 -4.43 24.31
N PRO A 243 -4.76 -4.64 23.74
CA PRO A 243 -4.91 -5.48 22.56
C PRO A 243 -4.14 -4.86 21.38
N LEU A 244 -3.35 -5.68 20.69
CA LEU A 244 -2.65 -5.31 19.46
C LEU A 244 -3.57 -5.38 18.24
N ALA A 245 -4.45 -6.36 18.14
CA ALA A 245 -5.34 -6.54 16.99
C ALA A 245 -6.69 -5.87 17.23
N MET A 246 -7.28 -5.31 16.18
CA MET A 246 -8.69 -4.91 16.21
C MET A 246 -9.60 -6.13 16.40
N THR A 247 -10.85 -5.89 16.77
CA THR A 247 -11.88 -6.92 16.88
C THR A 247 -12.71 -7.03 15.60
N TRP A 248 -13.40 -8.15 15.43
CA TRP A 248 -14.37 -8.32 14.34
C TRP A 248 -15.51 -7.32 14.38
N ASP A 249 -15.98 -6.92 15.57
CA ASP A 249 -17.04 -5.92 15.73
C ASP A 249 -16.58 -4.54 15.26
N GLU A 250 -15.33 -4.17 15.56
CA GLU A 250 -14.73 -2.93 15.06
C GLU A 250 -14.53 -2.95 13.55
N LEU A 251 -14.08 -4.09 12.99
CA LEU A 251 -13.98 -4.26 11.54
C LEU A 251 -15.35 -4.14 10.85
N ALA A 252 -16.39 -4.74 11.44
CA ALA A 252 -17.76 -4.60 10.94
C ALA A 252 -18.22 -3.14 10.97
N ALA A 253 -17.98 -2.44 12.08
CA ALA A 253 -18.37 -1.04 12.25
C ALA A 253 -17.65 -0.11 11.24
N LEU A 254 -16.32 -0.24 11.09
CA LEU A 254 -15.56 0.61 10.17
C LEU A 254 -15.93 0.37 8.70
N SER A 255 -16.37 -0.85 8.35
CA SER A 255 -16.76 -1.19 6.98
C SER A 255 -17.96 -0.39 6.46
N ALA A 256 -18.71 0.28 7.33
CA ALA A 256 -19.83 1.14 6.94
C ALA A 256 -19.38 2.39 6.15
N ARG A 257 -18.15 2.87 6.36
CA ARG A 257 -17.62 4.10 5.75
C ARG A 257 -16.25 3.94 5.08
N HIS A 258 -15.59 2.81 5.33
CA HIS A 258 -14.24 2.52 4.86
C HIS A 258 -14.19 1.23 4.04
N GLU A 259 -13.11 1.08 3.28
CA GLU A 259 -12.90 -0.11 2.45
C GLU A 259 -12.21 -1.19 3.27
N VAL A 260 -12.74 -2.41 3.24
CA VAL A 260 -12.11 -3.60 3.81
C VAL A 260 -11.61 -4.47 2.67
N CYS A 261 -10.34 -4.85 2.75
CA CYS A 261 -9.59 -5.60 1.74
C CYS A 261 -9.11 -6.93 2.33
N GLY A 262 -8.72 -7.87 1.48
CA GLY A 262 -8.15 -9.15 1.91
C GLY A 262 -6.62 -9.08 2.04
N HIS A 263 -6.10 -9.68 3.11
CA HIS A 263 -4.66 -9.70 3.41
C HIS A 263 -4.20 -10.99 4.10
N THR A 264 -4.62 -12.12 3.54
CA THR A 264 -4.40 -13.47 4.07
C THR A 264 -4.95 -13.74 5.47
N ALA A 265 -4.77 -14.95 6.00
CA ALA A 265 -5.13 -15.26 7.38
C ALA A 265 -4.05 -14.77 8.34
N THR A 266 -2.81 -15.16 8.04
CA THR A 266 -1.72 -15.10 9.01
C THR A 266 -0.63 -14.08 8.67
N HIS A 267 -0.82 -13.26 7.61
CA HIS A 267 0.21 -12.38 7.02
C HIS A 267 1.24 -13.18 6.18
N ALA A 268 0.73 -13.89 5.18
CA ALA A 268 1.52 -14.78 4.33
C ALA A 268 1.90 -14.14 3.00
N ALA A 269 3.12 -14.45 2.51
CA ALA A 269 3.54 -14.10 1.15
C ALA A 269 3.02 -15.11 0.13
N ALA A 270 2.72 -14.66 -1.10
CA ALA A 270 2.18 -15.49 -2.18
C ALA A 270 2.96 -16.80 -2.38
N ALA A 271 4.30 -16.73 -2.35
CA ALA A 271 5.19 -17.88 -2.56
C ALA A 271 4.97 -19.03 -1.56
N GLY A 272 4.42 -18.76 -0.38
CA GLY A 272 4.09 -19.75 0.64
C GLY A 272 2.76 -20.48 0.42
N VAL A 273 1.88 -19.98 -0.45
CA VAL A 273 0.47 -20.42 -0.53
C VAL A 273 0.19 -21.12 -1.86
N ARG A 274 0.54 -22.41 -1.96
CA ARG A 274 0.39 -23.18 -3.23
C ARG A 274 -0.56 -24.38 -3.17
N GLY A 275 -0.61 -25.08 -2.04
CA GLY A 275 -1.44 -26.27 -1.89
C GLY A 275 -2.89 -25.92 -1.56
N ALA A 276 -3.85 -26.79 -1.92
CA ALA A 276 -5.27 -26.55 -1.67
C ALA A 276 -5.59 -26.24 -0.20
N ALA A 277 -4.94 -26.94 0.75
CA ALA A 277 -5.11 -26.67 2.17
C ALA A 277 -4.56 -25.28 2.58
N ALA A 278 -3.43 -24.87 2.01
CA ALA A 278 -2.87 -23.53 2.26
C ALA A 278 -3.74 -22.44 1.64
N VAL A 279 -4.28 -22.68 0.43
CA VAL A 279 -5.21 -21.75 -0.23
C VAL A 279 -6.53 -21.63 0.56
N GLU A 280 -7.04 -22.72 1.12
CA GLU A 280 -8.21 -22.64 2.01
C GLU A 280 -7.89 -21.83 3.27
N ALA A 281 -6.79 -22.16 3.96
CA ALA A 281 -6.40 -21.54 5.20
C ALA A 281 -6.06 -20.05 5.05
N GLU A 282 -5.27 -19.68 4.04
CA GLU A 282 -4.74 -18.32 3.89
C GLU A 282 -5.58 -17.42 2.99
N VAL A 283 -6.49 -17.95 2.18
CA VAL A 283 -7.21 -17.13 1.18
C VAL A 283 -8.70 -17.32 1.24
N THR A 284 -9.18 -18.54 0.96
CA THR A 284 -10.61 -18.77 0.75
C THR A 284 -11.40 -18.66 2.05
N GLY A 285 -10.89 -19.23 3.14
CA GLY A 285 -11.45 -19.09 4.49
C GLY A 285 -11.49 -17.63 4.96
N PRO A 286 -10.37 -16.91 4.94
CA PRO A 286 -10.31 -15.48 5.28
C PRO A 286 -11.25 -14.60 4.46
N LEU A 287 -11.27 -14.75 3.13
CA LEU A 287 -12.16 -13.96 2.27
C LEU A 287 -13.64 -14.24 2.55
N ARG A 288 -14.00 -15.50 2.80
CA ARG A 288 -15.36 -15.87 3.21
C ARG A 288 -15.71 -15.22 4.55
N ARG A 289 -14.80 -15.29 5.53
CA ARG A 289 -15.01 -14.69 6.85
C ARG A 289 -15.18 -13.17 6.78
N LEU A 290 -14.31 -12.49 6.03
CA LEU A 290 -14.43 -11.05 5.78
C LEU A 290 -15.78 -10.72 5.14
N THR A 291 -16.17 -11.48 4.10
CA THR A 291 -17.45 -11.28 3.38
C THR A 291 -18.66 -11.45 4.31
N GLU A 292 -18.64 -12.44 5.20
CA GLU A 292 -19.68 -12.65 6.21
C GLU A 292 -19.80 -11.46 7.18
N VAL A 293 -18.66 -10.90 7.61
CA VAL A 293 -18.62 -9.81 8.59
C VAL A 293 -19.04 -8.48 7.99
N ILE A 294 -18.55 -8.14 6.78
CA ILE A 294 -18.81 -6.84 6.15
C ILE A 294 -20.04 -6.84 5.23
N GLY A 295 -20.63 -8.01 4.99
CA GLY A 295 -21.84 -8.18 4.17
C GLY A 295 -21.64 -7.97 2.66
N ARG A 296 -20.39 -7.84 2.20
CA ARG A 296 -20.01 -7.64 0.79
C ARG A 296 -18.63 -8.23 0.51
N VAL A 297 -18.29 -8.42 -0.75
CA VAL A 297 -16.95 -8.87 -1.15
C VAL A 297 -15.91 -7.82 -0.76
N PRO A 298 -14.73 -8.20 -0.22
CA PRO A 298 -13.64 -7.27 0.04
C PRO A 298 -13.25 -6.46 -1.21
N ALA A 299 -12.95 -5.18 -1.00
CA ALA A 299 -12.71 -4.20 -2.05
C ALA A 299 -11.51 -4.55 -2.95
N ALA A 300 -10.42 -5.00 -2.32
CA ALA A 300 -9.18 -5.38 -3.00
C ALA A 300 -8.47 -6.53 -2.28
N TRP A 301 -7.37 -6.99 -2.85
CA TRP A 301 -6.47 -7.98 -2.27
C TRP A 301 -5.03 -7.49 -2.30
N ALA A 302 -4.27 -7.78 -1.24
CA ALA A 302 -2.82 -7.60 -1.19
C ALA A 302 -2.14 -8.80 -0.53
N TRP A 303 -1.00 -9.22 -1.06
CA TRP A 303 -0.09 -10.17 -0.40
C TRP A 303 0.88 -9.45 0.53
N LEU A 304 1.39 -10.15 1.55
CA LEU A 304 2.60 -9.70 2.25
C LEU A 304 3.73 -9.44 1.23
N GLY A 305 4.36 -8.28 1.36
CA GLY A 305 5.39 -7.80 0.44
C GLY A 305 4.87 -7.29 -0.91
N GLY A 306 3.55 -7.11 -1.05
CA GLY A 306 2.93 -6.47 -2.21
C GLY A 306 3.23 -7.17 -3.54
N THR A 307 3.20 -8.51 -3.55
CA THR A 307 3.43 -9.31 -4.76
C THR A 307 2.32 -9.07 -5.78
N ASP A 308 2.70 -8.93 -7.05
CA ASP A 308 1.77 -8.69 -8.15
C ASP A 308 0.96 -9.96 -8.50
N HIS A 309 -0.20 -9.77 -9.14
CA HIS A 309 -1.10 -10.86 -9.50
C HIS A 309 -0.51 -11.79 -10.56
N ASP A 310 -0.51 -13.09 -10.28
CA ASP A 310 -0.15 -14.16 -11.21
C ASP A 310 -1.37 -15.07 -11.49
N PRO A 311 -1.97 -15.04 -12.70
CA PRO A 311 -3.12 -15.89 -13.03
C PRO A 311 -2.79 -17.40 -13.01
N ALA A 312 -1.52 -17.78 -13.10
CA ALA A 312 -1.09 -19.17 -12.97
C ALA A 312 -0.97 -19.61 -11.50
N HIS A 313 -0.94 -18.67 -10.56
CA HIS A 313 -0.85 -18.97 -9.13
C HIS A 313 -2.22 -19.44 -8.57
N PRO A 314 -2.28 -20.58 -7.85
CA PRO A 314 -3.55 -21.15 -7.39
C PRO A 314 -4.28 -20.27 -6.37
N ALA A 315 -3.55 -19.58 -5.51
CA ALA A 315 -4.13 -18.69 -4.52
C ALA A 315 -4.75 -17.44 -5.17
N ASP A 316 -4.09 -16.88 -6.18
CA ASP A 316 -4.56 -15.69 -6.92
C ASP A 316 -5.85 -16.00 -7.69
N ARG A 317 -5.94 -17.19 -8.30
CA ARG A 317 -7.19 -17.68 -8.88
C ARG A 317 -8.31 -17.80 -7.85
N ALA A 318 -7.99 -18.24 -6.62
CA ALA A 318 -8.99 -18.35 -5.55
C ALA A 318 -9.51 -16.96 -5.12
N VAL A 319 -8.63 -15.95 -5.04
CA VAL A 319 -9.02 -14.54 -4.79
C VAL A 319 -10.02 -14.05 -5.85
N VAL A 320 -9.70 -14.26 -7.14
CA VAL A 320 -10.58 -13.85 -8.25
C VAL A 320 -11.90 -14.62 -8.21
N ALA A 321 -11.85 -15.93 -7.94
CA ALA A 321 -13.04 -16.77 -7.83
C ALA A 321 -13.95 -16.37 -6.66
N ALA A 322 -13.40 -15.82 -5.58
CA ALA A 322 -14.14 -15.28 -4.45
C ALA A 322 -14.83 -13.93 -4.75
N GLY A 323 -14.62 -13.36 -5.94
CA GLY A 323 -15.31 -12.15 -6.39
C GLY A 323 -14.49 -10.87 -6.25
N VAL A 324 -13.28 -10.92 -5.69
CA VAL A 324 -12.41 -9.74 -5.59
C VAL A 324 -11.98 -9.31 -7.00
N ARG A 325 -11.99 -8.00 -7.26
CA ARG A 325 -11.71 -7.43 -8.60
C ARG A 325 -10.60 -6.41 -8.64
N LEU A 326 -10.08 -5.97 -7.50
CA LEU A 326 -8.92 -5.08 -7.42
C LEU A 326 -7.76 -5.82 -6.75
N TRP A 327 -6.56 -5.62 -7.28
CA TRP A 327 -5.33 -6.16 -6.74
C TRP A 327 -4.34 -5.05 -6.48
N THR A 328 -3.84 -4.99 -5.25
CA THR A 328 -2.88 -3.99 -4.79
C THR A 328 -1.51 -4.66 -4.61
N SER A 329 -0.54 -4.23 -5.41
CA SER A 329 0.89 -4.56 -5.26
C SER A 329 1.66 -3.33 -4.79
N ASN A 330 2.97 -3.46 -4.58
CA ASN A 330 3.82 -2.32 -4.22
C ASN A 330 4.03 -1.30 -5.35
N THR A 331 3.59 -1.59 -6.57
CA THR A 331 3.84 -0.73 -7.75
C THR A 331 2.59 -0.46 -8.58
N VAL A 332 1.55 -1.30 -8.46
CA VAL A 332 0.37 -1.27 -9.31
C VAL A 332 -0.89 -1.52 -8.47
N LEU A 333 -1.96 -0.79 -8.80
CA LEU A 333 -3.32 -1.22 -8.50
C LEU A 333 -4.01 -1.54 -9.83
N ARG A 334 -4.47 -2.79 -9.98
CA ARG A 334 -5.10 -3.25 -11.24
C ARG A 334 -6.41 -3.96 -11.02
N ARG A 335 -7.21 -4.03 -12.09
CA ARG A 335 -8.36 -4.92 -12.17
C ARG A 335 -7.93 -6.34 -12.48
N VAL A 336 -8.55 -7.31 -11.80
CA VAL A 336 -8.34 -8.75 -12.01
C VAL A 336 -9.68 -9.46 -12.23
N GLY A 337 -9.62 -10.62 -12.89
CA GLY A 337 -10.81 -11.38 -13.33
C GLY A 337 -11.48 -10.80 -14.57
#